data_AF-A0A4Q3H758-F1
#
_entry.id   AF-A0A4Q3H758-F1
#
_cell.length_a   1.000
_cell.length_b   1.000
_cell.length_c   1.000
_cell.angle_alpha   90.00
_cell.angle_beta   90.00
_cell.angle_gamma   90.00
#
_symmetry.space_group_name_H-M   'P 1'
#
loop_
_entity.id
_entity.type
_entity.pdbx_description
1 polymer ?
#
loop_
_entity_poly.entity_id
_entity_poly.type
_entity_poly.pdbx_seq_one_letter_code
_entity_poly.pdbx_strand_id
1 'polypeptide(L)'
;AEDAIDEAMIRIAQLAATLPTARRDTNMSAIVGQEAMSKVANALAAAGEVRQLLTDAHRALTVTQKEVGLGTRMFGAGVKPAAAKLVDEGSNDLSGAEVAARQLAKAS
;
A
#
# COMPACT_ATOMS: atom_id res chain seq x y z
N ALA A 1 -5.78 3.28 3.49
CA ALA A 1 -6.50 3.18 4.78
C ALA A 1 -7.02 4.55 5.19
N GLU A 2 -6.16 5.57 5.23
CA GLU A 2 -6.54 6.97 5.52
C GLU A 2 -7.67 7.47 4.59
N ASP A 3 -7.56 7.28 3.27
CA ASP A 3 -8.61 7.70 2.32
C ASP A 3 -10.00 7.09 2.62
N ALA A 4 -10.05 5.85 3.11
CA ALA A 4 -11.31 5.20 3.44
C ALA A 4 -11.94 5.78 4.71
N ILE A 5 -11.12 6.20 5.68
CA ILE A 5 -11.58 6.92 6.87
C ILE A 5 -12.05 8.31 6.48
N ASP A 6 -11.35 8.99 5.58
CA ASP A 6 -11.73 10.31 5.08
C ASP A 6 -13.10 10.26 4.39
N GLU A 7 -13.32 9.27 3.52
CA GLU A 7 -14.60 9.03 2.87
C GLU A 7 -15.72 8.72 3.90
N ALA A 8 -15.41 7.94 4.94
CA ALA A 8 -16.37 7.68 6.02
C ALA A 8 -16.72 8.97 6.79
N MET A 9 -15.72 9.80 7.12
CA MET A 9 -15.92 11.08 7.80
C MET A 9 -16.78 12.03 6.97
N ILE A 10 -16.58 12.09 5.64
CA ILE A 10 -17.40 12.87 4.72
C ILE A 10 -18.88 12.45 4.82
N ARG A 11 -19.15 11.13 4.77
CA ARG A 11 -20.52 10.60 4.85
C ARG A 11 -21.18 10.87 6.20
N ILE A 12 -20.42 10.74 7.30
CA ILE A 12 -20.91 11.05 8.65
C ILE A 12 -21.23 12.55 8.76
N ALA A 13 -20.37 13.42 8.26
CA ALA A 13 -20.58 14.87 8.26
C ALA A 13 -21.79 15.28 7.42
N GLN A 14 -21.99 14.65 6.26
CA GLN A 14 -23.20 14.84 5.45
C GLN A 14 -24.45 14.45 6.25
N LEU A 15 -24.47 13.27 6.87
CA LEU A 15 -25.58 12.85 7.72
C LEU A 15 -25.84 13.83 8.87
N ALA A 16 -24.78 14.32 9.51
CA ALA A 16 -24.84 15.31 10.59
C ALA A 16 -25.46 16.64 10.12
N ALA A 17 -25.25 17.03 8.87
CA ALA A 17 -25.82 18.23 8.27
C ALA A 17 -27.30 18.04 7.85
N THR A 18 -27.66 16.86 7.35
CA THR A 18 -29.02 16.58 6.87
C THR A 18 -30.05 16.60 7.99
N LEU A 19 -29.72 16.04 9.17
CA LEU A 19 -30.64 15.98 10.32
C LEU A 19 -31.16 17.34 10.82
N PRO A 20 -30.32 18.35 11.12
CA PRO A 20 -30.78 19.68 11.50
C PRO A 20 -31.43 20.45 10.34
N THR A 21 -30.99 20.21 9.09
CA THR A 21 -31.61 20.82 7.91
C THR A 21 -33.06 20.37 7.78
N ALA A 22 -33.30 19.04 7.78
CA ALA A 22 -34.64 18.47 7.71
C ALA A 22 -35.55 18.96 8.85
N ARG A 23 -35.00 19.15 10.06
CA ARG A 23 -35.75 19.70 11.19
C ARG A 23 -36.19 21.15 10.97
N ARG A 24 -35.31 21.99 10.41
CA ARG A 24 -35.66 23.37 10.07
C ARG A 24 -36.70 23.41 8.97
N ASP A 25 -36.55 22.58 7.94
CA ASP A 25 -37.45 22.55 6.78
C ASP A 25 -38.87 22.14 7.18
N THR A 26 -39.02 21.30 8.20
CA THR A 26 -40.32 20.86 8.74
C THR A 26 -40.79 21.65 9.95
N ASN A 27 -40.07 22.71 10.34
CA ASN A 27 -40.36 23.55 11.52
C ASN A 27 -40.53 22.73 12.82
N MET A 28 -39.75 21.65 12.94
CA MET A 28 -39.76 20.74 14.08
C MET A 28 -38.92 21.25 15.25
N SER A 29 -39.31 20.85 16.46
CA SER A 29 -38.54 21.13 17.68
C SER A 29 -37.11 20.57 17.62
N ALA A 30 -36.15 21.33 18.15
CA ALA A 30 -34.74 20.95 18.24
C ALA A 30 -34.50 19.69 19.09
N ILE A 31 -35.41 19.37 20.02
CA ILE A 31 -35.34 18.16 20.84
C ILE A 31 -35.55 16.90 20.00
N VAL A 32 -36.32 16.99 18.91
CA VAL A 32 -36.56 15.82 18.06
C VAL A 32 -35.24 15.41 17.40
N GLY A 33 -34.89 14.13 17.51
CA GLY A 33 -33.65 13.59 16.95
C GLY A 33 -32.37 14.03 17.65
N GLN A 34 -32.45 14.69 18.82
CA GLN A 34 -31.25 15.16 19.54
C GLN A 34 -30.32 14.00 19.93
N GLU A 35 -30.86 12.87 20.35
CA GLU A 35 -30.08 11.68 20.67
C GLU A 35 -29.35 11.13 19.42
N ALA A 36 -30.03 11.10 18.27
CA ALA A 36 -29.42 10.69 17.01
C ALA A 36 -28.29 11.65 16.60
N MET A 37 -28.50 12.96 16.74
CA MET A 37 -27.48 13.97 16.46
C MET A 37 -26.26 13.80 17.37
N SER A 38 -26.46 13.52 18.66
CA SER A 38 -25.36 13.25 19.60
C SER A 38 -24.56 12.01 19.19
N LYS A 39 -25.23 10.92 18.80
CA LYS A 39 -24.56 9.70 18.30
C LYS A 39 -23.74 9.96 17.04
N VAL A 40 -24.28 10.73 16.09
CA VAL A 40 -23.57 11.10 14.85
C VAL A 40 -22.34 11.97 15.16
N ALA A 41 -22.46 12.96 16.05
CA ALA A 41 -21.34 13.79 16.47
C ALA A 41 -20.23 12.97 17.13
N ASN A 42 -20.59 12.04 18.01
CA ASN A 42 -19.64 11.13 18.66
C ASN A 42 -18.95 10.20 17.65
N ALA A 43 -19.70 9.69 16.66
CA ALA A 43 -19.13 8.87 15.60
C ALA A 43 -18.11 9.65 14.75
N LEU A 44 -18.38 10.93 14.45
CA LEU A 44 -17.44 11.78 13.71
C LEU A 44 -16.16 12.05 14.53
N ALA A 45 -16.29 12.30 15.83
CA ALA A 45 -15.15 12.49 16.72
C ALA A 45 -14.26 11.23 16.78
N ALA A 46 -14.88 10.06 16.98
CA ALA A 46 -14.16 8.79 17.02
C ALA A 46 -13.45 8.48 15.68
N ALA A 47 -14.09 8.80 14.54
CA ALA A 47 -13.43 8.65 13.23
C ALA A 47 -12.18 9.54 13.10
N GLY A 48 -12.21 10.75 13.66
CA GLY A 48 -11.04 11.64 13.74
C GLY A 48 -9.90 11.04 14.57
N GLU A 49 -10.20 10.41 15.70
CA GLU A 49 -9.21 9.70 16.52
C GLU A 49 -8.56 8.53 15.76
N VAL A 50 -9.37 7.74 15.06
CA VAL A 50 -8.87 6.63 14.23
C VAL A 50 -7.95 7.15 13.13
N ARG A 51 -8.30 8.27 12.47
CA ARG A 51 -7.44 8.89 11.45
C ARG A 51 -6.08 9.27 12.03
N GLN A 52 -6.06 9.91 13.20
CA GLN A 52 -4.82 10.32 13.87
C GLN A 52 -3.94 9.11 14.19
N LEU A 53 -4.53 8.05 14.76
CA LEU A 53 -3.80 6.82 15.09
C LEU A 53 -3.18 6.17 13.85
N LEU A 54 -3.88 6.16 12.71
CA LEU A 54 -3.33 5.63 11.45
C LEU A 54 -2.15 6.46 10.93
N THR A 55 -2.26 7.78 10.95
CA THR A 55 -1.17 8.66 10.52
C THR A 55 0.05 8.53 11.44
N ASP A 56 -0.15 8.39 12.75
CA ASP A 56 0.93 8.14 13.71
C ASP A 56 1.58 6.77 13.48
N ALA A 57 0.77 5.74 13.19
CA ALA A 57 1.29 4.42 12.81
C ALA A 57 2.11 4.46 11.51
N HIS A 58 1.64 5.16 10.47
CA HIS A 58 2.39 5.36 9.23
C HIS A 58 3.73 6.07 9.47
N ARG A 59 3.75 7.09 10.34
CA ARG A 59 4.99 7.78 10.74
C ARG A 59 5.94 6.82 11.49
N ALA A 60 5.43 6.06 12.46
CA ALA A 60 6.22 5.11 13.22
C ALA A 60 6.85 4.04 12.31
N LEU A 61 6.08 3.48 11.38
CA LEU A 61 6.59 2.51 10.40
C LEU A 61 7.69 3.10 9.50
N THR A 62 7.56 4.37 9.11
CA THR A 62 8.59 5.08 8.33
C THR A 62 9.90 5.22 9.12
N VAL A 63 9.82 5.48 10.43
CA VAL A 63 10.99 5.51 11.32
C VAL A 63 11.59 4.12 11.43
N THR A 64 10.77 3.10 11.74
CA THR A 64 11.23 1.72 11.86
C THR A 64 11.90 1.23 10.59
N GLN A 65 11.38 1.56 9.39
CA GLN A 65 12.01 1.21 8.11
C GLN A 65 13.45 1.71 7.99
N LYS A 66 13.74 2.90 8.53
CA LYS A 66 15.09 3.46 8.57
C LYS A 66 15.97 2.72 9.58
N GLU A 67 15.44 2.44 10.76
CA GLU A 67 16.16 1.77 11.86
C GLU A 67 16.55 0.32 11.51
N VAL A 68 15.68 -0.42 10.82
CA VAL A 68 15.99 -1.81 10.38
C VAL A 68 16.84 -1.88 9.12
N GLY A 69 17.35 -0.74 8.62
CA GLY A 69 18.25 -0.68 7.47
C GLY A 69 17.61 -0.98 6.11
N LEU A 70 16.27 -1.05 6.05
CA LEU A 70 15.53 -1.15 4.77
C LEU A 70 15.67 0.13 3.93
N GLY A 71 16.02 1.27 4.54
CA GLY A 71 16.32 2.52 3.82
C GLY A 71 17.73 2.59 3.22
N THR A 72 18.71 1.83 3.74
CA THR A 72 20.13 1.91 3.33
C THR A 72 20.45 0.97 2.17
N ARG A 73 19.68 -0.11 1.99
CA ARG A 73 19.71 -0.89 0.74
C ARG A 73 18.69 -0.32 -0.24
N MET A 74 19.04 0.84 -0.80
CA MET A 74 18.40 1.38 -1.99
C MET A 74 18.19 0.27 -3.02
N PHE A 75 16.94 -0.14 -3.17
CA PHE A 75 16.38 -0.50 -4.46
C PHE A 75 16.71 0.65 -5.43
N GLY A 76 17.81 0.54 -6.17
CA GLY A 76 18.16 1.45 -7.26
C GLY A 76 19.03 2.67 -6.88
N ALA A 77 20.25 2.44 -6.39
CA ALA A 77 21.37 3.29 -6.83
C ALA A 77 21.88 2.69 -8.14
N GLY A 78 21.58 3.37 -9.24
CA GLY A 78 21.64 2.82 -10.59
C GLY A 78 23.03 2.50 -11.11
N VAL A 79 23.16 1.30 -11.65
CA VAL A 79 23.48 1.10 -13.08
C VAL A 79 22.56 0.00 -13.58
N LYS A 80 21.55 0.35 -14.39
CA LYS A 80 20.99 -0.64 -15.32
C LYS A 80 22.07 -0.77 -16.40
N PRO A 81 22.79 -1.90 -16.51
CA PRO A 81 23.79 -2.02 -17.56
C PRO A 81 23.09 -1.79 -18.91
N ALA A 82 23.64 -0.85 -19.69
CA ALA A 82 23.18 -0.60 -21.04
C ALA A 82 23.33 -1.92 -21.81
N ALA A 83 22.19 -2.47 -22.22
CA ALA A 83 22.07 -3.78 -22.83
C ALA A 83 22.68 -4.92 -21.99
N ALA A 84 21.86 -5.51 -21.12
CA ALA A 84 21.99 -6.95 -20.87
C ALA A 84 21.65 -7.69 -22.17
N LYS A 85 22.60 -7.72 -23.12
CA LYS A 85 22.72 -8.83 -24.04
C LYS A 85 23.06 -10.01 -23.13
N LEU A 86 22.12 -10.93 -22.99
CA LEU A 86 22.40 -12.26 -22.48
C LEU A 86 23.49 -12.82 -23.41
N VAL A 87 24.75 -12.74 -22.97
CA VAL A 87 25.79 -13.60 -23.51
C VAL A 87 25.51 -14.97 -22.88
N ASP A 88 24.83 -15.80 -23.68
CA ASP A 88 24.82 -17.24 -23.48
C ASP A 88 26.26 -17.73 -23.66
N GLU A 89 27.05 -17.64 -22.59
CA GLU A 89 28.34 -18.33 -22.51
C GLU A 89 28.05 -19.79 -22.13
N GLY A 90 27.73 -20.57 -23.16
CA GLY A 90 28.11 -21.98 -23.24
C GLY A 90 27.43 -22.90 -22.23
N SER A 91 26.11 -23.03 -22.30
CA SER A 91 25.50 -24.33 -22.02
C SER A 91 25.98 -25.31 -23.10
N ASN A 92 27.00 -26.10 -22.79
CA ASN A 92 27.48 -27.16 -23.67
C ASN A 92 26.89 -28.53 -23.28
N ASP A 93 25.63 -28.54 -22.81
CA ASP A 93 24.87 -29.75 -22.51
C ASP A 93 24.24 -30.35 -23.77
N LEU A 94 24.97 -30.42 -24.89
CA LEU A 94 24.58 -31.22 -26.05
C LEU A 94 25.81 -31.65 -26.86
N SER A 95 26.47 -32.72 -26.44
CA SER A 95 26.74 -33.90 -27.31
C SER A 95 27.88 -34.77 -26.76
N GLY A 96 27.53 -35.64 -25.81
CA GLY A 96 28.26 -36.88 -25.53
C GLY A 96 28.22 -37.89 -26.69
N ALA A 97 28.33 -37.46 -27.95
CA ALA A 97 28.26 -38.33 -29.13
C ALA A 97 29.46 -38.23 -30.08
N GLU A 98 30.26 -37.15 -30.06
CA GLU A 98 31.38 -36.99 -31.02
C GLU A 98 32.77 -37.33 -30.45
N VAL A 99 32.93 -37.40 -29.13
CA VAL A 99 34.25 -37.59 -28.50
C VAL A 99 34.73 -39.05 -28.56
N ALA A 100 33.81 -40.02 -28.68
CA ALA A 100 34.17 -41.45 -28.80
C ALA A 100 34.79 -41.83 -30.15
N ALA A 101 34.46 -41.11 -31.24
CA ALA A 101 34.94 -41.44 -32.58
C ALA A 101 36.34 -40.89 -32.91
N ARG A 102 36.80 -39.84 -32.20
CA ARG A 102 38.05 -39.15 -32.52
C ARG A 102 39.28 -39.61 -31.72
N GLN A 103 39.08 -40.34 -30.62
CA GLN A 103 40.20 -40.83 -29.79
C GLN A 103 40.79 -42.17 -30.27
N LEU A 104 40.11 -42.91 -31.15
CA LEU A 104 40.67 -44.16 -31.73
C LEU A 104 41.51 -43.92 -33.01
N ALA A 105 41.51 -42.71 -33.58
CA ALA A 105 42.15 -42.41 -34.86
C ALA A 105 43.48 -41.63 -34.76
N LYS A 106 44.01 -41.40 -33.55
CA LYS A 106 45.29 -40.68 -33.33
C LYS A 106 46.34 -41.44 -32.52
N ALA A 107 46.19 -42.75 -32.36
CA ALA A 107 47.19 -43.62 -31.74
C ALA A 107 47.58 -44.80 -32.66
N SER A 108 47.84 -44.51 -33.93
CA SER A 108 48.57 -45.36 -34.88
C SER A 108 49.56 -44.50 -35.65
#